data_AF-A0A553DFX8-F1
#
_entry.id   AF-A0A553DFX8-F1
#
_cell.length_a   1.000
_cell.length_b   1.000
_cell.length_c   1.000
_cell.angle_alpha   90.00
_cell.angle_beta   90.00
_cell.angle_gamma   90.00
#
_symmetry.space_group_name_H-M   'P 1'
#
loop_
_entity.id
_entity.type
_entity.pdbx_description
1 polymer ?
#
loop_
_entity_poly.entity_id
_entity_poly.type
_entity_poly.pdbx_seq_one_letter_code
_entity_poly.pdbx_strand_id
1 'polypeptide(L)'
;MLFIISKIIFTFSRFVSKNSIFLQNRFATLAIINFKLIAMKKLLMIMSIVFICSCAFAGTPPDKVKKAFAEKFPTATKVSWGVEGPKEWEAEFTLEGNKISANFSEDGTWLETEREIKVTNLPKAVLASVKSKYSDWKIVEADKTESLKHGTIYEVDLKKGMKSKSLAFKENGMSIKE
;
A
#
# COMPACT_ATOMS: atom_id res chain seq x y z
N MET A 1 49.60 -41.70 2.45
CA MET A 1 48.48 -41.39 1.52
C MET A 1 47.21 -40.96 2.26
N LEU A 2 46.73 -41.72 3.26
CA LEU A 2 45.52 -41.39 4.06
C LEU A 2 45.55 -40.03 4.80
N PHE A 3 46.71 -39.60 5.32
CA PHE A 3 46.84 -38.31 6.01
C PHE A 3 46.61 -37.09 5.10
N ILE A 4 46.97 -37.18 3.82
CA ILE A 4 46.80 -36.08 2.85
C ILE A 4 45.32 -35.92 2.50
N ILE A 5 44.63 -37.05 2.31
CA ILE A 5 43.19 -37.09 2.00
C ILE A 5 42.37 -36.51 3.15
N SER A 6 42.68 -36.87 4.40
CA SER A 6 42.01 -36.31 5.60
C SER A 6 42.18 -34.78 5.71
N LYS A 7 43.39 -34.27 5.44
CA LYS A 7 43.67 -32.81 5.51
C LYS A 7 42.94 -32.04 4.41
N ILE A 8 42.79 -32.62 3.22
CA ILE A 8 42.02 -32.03 2.10
C ILE A 8 40.52 -32.00 2.43
N ILE A 9 39.96 -33.10 2.93
CA ILE A 9 38.53 -33.18 3.32
C ILE A 9 38.22 -32.18 4.44
N PHE A 10 39.10 -32.07 5.44
CA PHE A 10 38.89 -31.12 6.54
C PHE A 10 38.98 -29.66 6.09
N THR A 11 39.91 -29.35 5.19
CA THR A 11 40.07 -27.99 4.62
C THR A 11 38.88 -27.62 3.73
N PHE A 12 38.41 -28.57 2.92
CA PHE A 12 37.22 -28.40 2.07
C PHE A 12 35.94 -28.23 2.90
N SER A 13 35.76 -29.03 3.95
CA SER A 13 34.63 -28.92 4.88
C SER A 13 34.58 -27.55 5.57
N ARG A 14 35.74 -27.04 6.05
CA ARG A 14 35.84 -25.68 6.61
C ARG A 14 35.55 -24.58 5.59
N PHE A 15 35.96 -24.76 4.33
CA PHE A 15 35.67 -23.82 3.25
C PHE A 15 34.17 -23.75 2.94
N VAL A 16 33.49 -24.90 2.82
CA VAL A 16 32.04 -24.99 2.61
C VAL A 16 31.27 -24.39 3.80
N SER A 17 31.70 -24.67 5.03
CA SER A 17 31.08 -24.12 6.25
C SER A 17 31.21 -22.59 6.34
N LYS A 18 32.40 -22.02 6.07
CA LYS A 18 32.59 -20.56 6.08
C LYS A 18 31.77 -19.86 5.01
N ASN A 19 31.69 -20.42 3.80
CA ASN A 19 30.86 -19.88 2.72
C ASN A 19 29.36 -19.99 3.04
N SER A 20 28.92 -21.06 3.71
CA SER A 20 27.53 -21.24 4.16
C SER A 20 27.12 -20.20 5.21
N ILE A 21 27.97 -19.94 6.21
CA ILE A 21 27.73 -18.91 7.24
C ILE A 21 27.75 -17.50 6.61
N PHE A 22 28.67 -17.25 5.68
CA PHE A 22 28.73 -15.99 4.94
C PHE A 22 27.47 -15.74 4.11
N LEU A 23 26.98 -16.78 3.43
CA LEU A 23 25.72 -16.73 2.67
C LEU A 23 24.51 -16.56 3.59
N GLN A 24 24.40 -17.31 4.68
CA GLN A 24 23.34 -17.13 5.68
C GLN A 24 23.33 -15.70 6.26
N ASN A 25 24.50 -15.14 6.58
CA ASN A 25 24.60 -13.76 7.06
C ASN A 25 24.25 -12.74 5.97
N ARG A 26 24.61 -12.99 4.70
CA ARG A 26 24.19 -12.16 3.55
C ARG A 26 22.67 -12.24 3.32
N PHE A 27 22.07 -13.43 3.41
CA PHE A 27 20.62 -13.62 3.28
C PHE A 27 19.86 -12.99 4.46
N ALA A 28 20.35 -13.13 5.68
CA ALA A 28 19.80 -12.44 6.85
C ALA A 28 19.90 -10.91 6.70
N THR A 29 21.05 -10.40 6.25
CA THR A 29 21.25 -8.96 6.01
C THR A 29 20.33 -8.43 4.91
N LEU A 30 20.18 -9.16 3.80
CA LEU A 30 19.26 -8.80 2.70
C LEU A 30 17.79 -8.92 3.10
N ALA A 31 17.42 -9.88 3.95
CA ALA A 31 16.07 -10.01 4.51
C ALA A 31 15.74 -8.85 5.47
N ILE A 32 16.69 -8.44 6.31
CA ILE A 32 16.56 -7.28 7.20
C ILE A 32 16.44 -5.97 6.39
N ILE A 33 17.19 -5.82 5.30
CA ILE A 33 17.11 -4.65 4.41
C ILE A 33 15.76 -4.61 3.66
N ASN A 34 15.26 -5.74 3.15
CA ASN A 34 13.96 -5.79 2.47
C ASN A 34 12.77 -5.64 3.43
N PHE A 35 12.86 -6.18 4.64
CA PHE A 35 11.90 -5.93 5.70
C PHE A 35 11.85 -4.44 6.05
N LYS A 36 13.01 -3.77 6.15
CA LYS A 36 13.10 -2.31 6.28
C LYS A 36 12.50 -1.57 5.07
N LEU A 37 12.74 -1.99 3.83
CA LEU A 37 12.20 -1.33 2.62
C LEU A 37 10.68 -1.46 2.47
N ILE A 38 10.08 -2.58 2.86
CA ILE A 38 8.63 -2.81 2.81
C ILE A 38 7.95 -2.12 3.98
N ALA A 39 8.55 -2.19 5.17
CA ALA A 39 8.16 -1.34 6.28
C ALA A 39 8.28 0.13 5.88
N MET A 40 9.32 0.57 5.17
CA MET A 40 9.54 1.96 4.73
C MET A 40 8.53 2.48 3.70
N LYS A 41 7.84 1.63 2.92
CA LYS A 41 6.79 2.08 1.97
C LYS A 41 5.42 2.21 2.64
N LYS A 42 5.02 1.22 3.44
CA LYS A 42 3.83 1.37 4.31
C LYS A 42 4.08 2.46 5.36
N LEU A 43 5.32 2.58 5.82
CA LEU A 43 5.78 3.69 6.63
C LEU A 43 5.76 4.96 5.79
N LEU A 44 6.24 5.11 4.55
CA LEU A 44 6.15 6.39 3.81
C LEU A 44 4.71 6.90 3.60
N MET A 45 3.72 6.00 3.55
CA MET A 45 2.29 6.35 3.59
C MET A 45 1.79 6.69 5.02
N ILE A 46 2.46 6.17 6.07
CA ILE A 46 2.20 6.41 7.51
C ILE A 46 3.20 7.44 8.15
N MET A 47 4.26 7.87 7.46
CA MET A 47 5.39 8.66 7.98
C MET A 47 5.25 10.12 7.60
N SER A 48 4.41 10.44 6.63
CA SER A 48 3.75 11.74 6.60
C SER A 48 3.05 12.06 7.95
N ILE A 49 2.81 11.04 8.81
CA ILE A 49 2.11 11.17 10.09
C ILE A 49 3.05 11.21 11.32
N VAL A 50 4.33 10.78 11.29
CA VAL A 50 5.11 10.54 12.55
C VAL A 50 6.61 10.96 12.56
N PHE A 51 7.10 11.91 11.74
CA PHE A 51 8.45 12.50 11.99
C PHE A 51 8.53 14.00 11.75
N ILE A 52 7.51 14.69 12.22
CA ILE A 52 7.72 15.91 12.97
C ILE A 52 6.94 15.67 14.26
N CYS A 53 7.50 16.04 15.42
CA CYS A 53 6.66 16.31 16.58
C CYS A 53 5.83 17.57 16.25
N SER A 54 4.88 17.36 15.37
CA SER A 54 3.73 18.20 15.11
C SER A 54 2.63 17.21 15.38
N CYS A 55 2.03 17.34 16.54
CA CYS A 55 0.63 16.99 16.72
C CYS A 55 -0.05 17.03 15.35
N ALA A 56 -0.52 15.88 14.84
CA ALA A 56 -1.37 15.85 13.67
C ALA A 56 -2.49 16.85 13.96
N PHE A 57 -2.37 18.04 13.37
CA PHE A 57 -3.26 19.13 13.72
C PHE A 57 -4.56 18.73 13.03
N ALA A 58 -5.54 18.30 13.82
CA ALA A 58 -6.91 18.20 13.36
C ALA A 58 -7.27 19.57 12.78
N GLY A 59 -7.17 19.68 11.45
CA GLY A 59 -7.45 20.93 10.77
C GLY A 59 -8.94 21.16 10.83
N THR A 60 -9.35 22.41 11.06
CA THR A 60 -10.75 22.76 10.89
C THR A 60 -10.98 23.12 9.42
N PRO A 61 -11.67 22.27 8.63
CA PRO A 61 -11.95 22.57 7.23
C PRO A 61 -12.84 23.82 7.09
N PRO A 62 -12.70 24.58 5.98
CA PRO A 62 -13.60 25.68 5.65
C PRO A 62 -15.08 25.23 5.63
N ASP A 63 -15.99 26.15 5.92
CA ASP A 63 -17.43 25.85 5.92
C ASP A 63 -17.93 25.32 4.57
N LYS A 64 -17.35 25.79 3.45
CA LYS A 64 -17.65 25.29 2.12
C LYS A 64 -17.31 23.81 1.96
N VAL A 65 -16.17 23.37 2.50
CA VAL A 65 -15.73 21.97 2.49
C VAL A 65 -16.67 21.12 3.34
N LYS A 66 -16.97 21.55 4.58
CA LYS A 66 -17.93 20.84 5.45
C LYS A 66 -19.31 20.70 4.81
N LYS A 67 -19.79 21.77 4.16
CA LYS A 67 -21.06 21.78 3.45
C LYS A 67 -21.05 20.82 2.27
N ALA A 68 -20.04 20.89 1.40
CA ALA A 68 -19.90 19.99 0.26
C ALA A 68 -19.83 18.51 0.69
N PHE A 69 -19.09 18.22 1.76
CA PHE A 69 -19.05 16.89 2.36
C PHE A 69 -20.43 16.43 2.84
N ALA A 70 -21.13 17.25 3.62
CA ALA A 70 -22.45 16.90 4.15
C ALA A 70 -23.50 16.71 3.04
N GLU A 71 -23.41 17.47 1.94
CA GLU A 71 -24.27 17.30 0.76
C GLU A 71 -23.97 16.00 0.02
N LYS A 72 -22.69 15.62 -0.12
CA LYS A 72 -22.29 14.41 -0.82
C LYS A 72 -22.50 13.13 0.01
N PHE A 73 -22.31 13.20 1.32
CA PHE A 73 -22.38 12.08 2.26
C PHE A 73 -23.34 12.37 3.43
N PRO A 74 -24.66 12.53 3.17
CA PRO A 74 -25.62 13.00 4.17
C PRO A 74 -25.81 12.04 5.36
N THR A 75 -25.42 10.77 5.21
CA THR A 75 -25.54 9.72 6.23
C THR A 75 -24.19 9.33 6.84
N ALA A 76 -23.12 10.08 6.55
CA ALA A 76 -21.80 9.84 7.13
C ALA A 76 -21.81 10.02 8.65
N THR A 77 -21.05 9.18 9.34
CA THR A 77 -20.86 9.23 10.79
C THR A 77 -19.38 9.13 11.13
N LYS A 78 -19.00 9.47 12.37
CA LYS A 78 -17.60 9.38 12.86
C LYS A 78 -16.61 10.10 11.94
N VAL A 79 -16.95 11.32 11.54
CA VAL A 79 -16.14 12.12 10.61
C VAL A 79 -14.96 12.73 11.35
N SER A 80 -13.75 12.51 10.84
CA SER A 80 -12.51 13.18 11.24
C SER A 80 -11.88 13.87 10.03
N TRP A 81 -11.27 15.02 10.27
CA TRP A 81 -10.70 15.85 9.22
C TRP A 81 -9.19 15.94 9.33
N GLY A 82 -8.52 15.79 8.18
CA GLY A 82 -7.09 15.96 7.99
C GLY A 82 -6.79 16.94 6.86
N VAL A 83 -5.52 17.36 6.79
CA VAL A 83 -4.98 18.15 5.67
C VAL A 83 -4.03 17.22 4.92
N GLU A 84 -4.39 16.85 3.69
CA GLU A 84 -3.61 15.93 2.86
C GLU A 84 -2.60 16.67 1.97
N GLY A 85 -2.92 17.92 1.62
CA GLY A 85 -2.06 18.75 0.79
C GLY A 85 -2.35 20.23 0.94
N PRO A 86 -1.59 21.10 0.25
CA PRO A 86 -1.86 22.52 0.24
C PRO A 86 -3.27 22.77 -0.30
N LYS A 87 -4.16 23.32 0.55
CA LYS A 87 -5.56 23.59 0.21
C LYS A 87 -6.38 22.34 -0.11
N GLU A 88 -5.99 21.19 0.42
CA GLU A 88 -6.70 19.93 0.26
C GLU A 88 -7.04 19.34 1.63
N TRP A 89 -8.29 18.91 1.76
CA TRP A 89 -8.91 18.47 3.00
C TRP A 89 -9.44 17.06 2.82
N GLU A 90 -9.02 16.15 3.69
CA GLU A 90 -9.50 14.78 3.71
C GLU A 90 -10.50 14.61 4.86
N ALA A 91 -11.65 14.01 4.54
CA ALA A 91 -12.57 13.48 5.53
C ALA A 91 -12.41 11.96 5.59
N GLU A 92 -12.02 11.43 6.74
CA GLU A 92 -12.18 10.01 7.08
C GLU A 92 -13.51 9.83 7.82
N PHE A 93 -14.33 8.88 7.42
CA PHE A 93 -15.67 8.68 8.00
C PHE A 93 -16.18 7.26 7.84
N THR A 94 -17.29 6.98 8.51
CA THR A 94 -18.05 5.73 8.36
C THR A 94 -19.33 5.98 7.55
N LEU A 95 -19.52 5.22 6.48
CA LEU A 95 -20.73 5.21 5.65
C LEU A 95 -21.22 3.78 5.48
N GLU A 96 -22.48 3.52 5.84
CA GLU A 96 -23.08 2.17 5.78
C GLU A 96 -22.24 1.11 6.52
N GLY A 97 -21.58 1.51 7.60
CA GLY A 97 -20.70 0.63 8.41
C GLY A 97 -19.29 0.42 7.86
N ASN A 98 -18.96 0.99 6.70
CA ASN A 98 -17.63 0.89 6.08
C ASN A 98 -16.83 2.17 6.31
N LYS A 99 -15.51 2.04 6.47
CA LYS A 99 -14.60 3.18 6.49
C LYS A 99 -14.38 3.68 5.06
N ILE A 100 -14.45 5.00 4.90
CA ILE A 100 -14.29 5.70 3.61
C ILE A 100 -13.46 6.96 3.87
N SER A 101 -12.62 7.33 2.90
CA SER A 101 -12.02 8.66 2.83
C SER A 101 -12.56 9.44 1.63
N ALA A 102 -12.60 10.76 1.75
CA ALA A 102 -12.93 11.64 0.64
C ALA A 102 -12.18 12.96 0.73
N ASN A 103 -11.58 13.37 -0.38
CA ASN A 103 -10.77 14.58 -0.46
C ASN A 103 -11.55 15.69 -1.15
N PHE A 104 -11.36 16.90 -0.67
CA PHE A 104 -11.97 18.12 -1.16
C PHE A 104 -10.91 19.22 -1.26
N SER A 105 -10.97 20.03 -2.30
CA SER A 105 -10.21 21.28 -2.35
C SER A 105 -10.80 22.31 -1.37
N GLU A 106 -10.03 23.33 -1.03
CA GLU A 106 -10.39 24.42 -0.11
C GLU A 106 -11.71 25.15 -0.46
N ASP A 107 -12.09 25.17 -1.74
CA ASP A 107 -13.35 25.75 -2.21
C ASP A 107 -14.57 24.84 -2.09
N GLY A 108 -14.38 23.59 -1.66
CA GLY A 108 -15.41 22.56 -1.52
C GLY A 108 -15.59 21.66 -2.74
N THR A 109 -14.74 21.76 -3.77
CA THR A 109 -14.81 20.83 -4.90
C THR A 109 -14.38 19.43 -4.45
N TRP A 110 -15.23 18.44 -4.69
CA TRP A 110 -14.91 17.04 -4.45
C TRP A 110 -13.79 16.58 -5.42
N LEU A 111 -12.71 16.03 -4.89
CA LEU A 111 -11.57 15.55 -5.65
C LEU A 111 -11.65 14.04 -5.85
N GLU A 112 -11.82 13.31 -4.75
CA GLU A 112 -11.85 11.85 -4.77
C GLU A 112 -12.59 11.24 -3.57
N THR A 113 -12.95 9.96 -3.72
CA THR A 113 -13.45 9.10 -2.66
C THR A 113 -12.84 7.74 -2.80
N GLU A 114 -12.27 7.24 -1.72
CA GLU A 114 -11.61 5.95 -1.66
C GLU A 114 -12.25 5.06 -0.60
N ARG A 115 -12.34 3.77 -0.93
CA ARG A 115 -12.83 2.75 -0.02
C ARG A 115 -12.17 1.41 -0.31
N GLU A 116 -11.88 0.67 0.74
CA GLU A 116 -11.56 -0.74 0.63
C GLU A 116 -12.79 -1.50 0.10
N ILE A 117 -12.55 -2.41 -0.85
CA ILE A 117 -13.55 -3.32 -1.38
C ILE A 117 -13.11 -4.76 -1.19
N LYS A 118 -14.09 -5.66 -1.07
CA LYS A 118 -13.80 -7.09 -1.13
C LYS A 118 -13.21 -7.41 -2.50
N VAL A 119 -12.21 -8.30 -2.56
CA VAL A 119 -11.62 -8.81 -3.80
C VAL A 119 -12.69 -9.39 -4.75
N THR A 120 -13.78 -9.94 -4.20
CA THR A 120 -14.93 -10.45 -4.98
C THR A 120 -15.71 -9.37 -5.72
N ASN A 121 -15.57 -8.11 -5.31
CA ASN A 121 -16.23 -6.96 -5.91
C ASN A 121 -15.36 -6.25 -6.97
N LEU A 122 -14.12 -6.71 -7.18
CA LEU A 122 -13.30 -6.22 -8.28
C LEU A 122 -13.96 -6.54 -9.63
N PRO A 123 -13.84 -5.64 -10.63
CA PRO A 123 -14.30 -5.94 -11.98
C PRO A 123 -13.62 -7.20 -12.53
N LYS A 124 -14.39 -8.02 -13.24
CA LYS A 124 -13.89 -9.28 -13.83
C LYS A 124 -12.65 -9.04 -14.72
N ALA A 125 -12.62 -7.93 -15.44
CA ALA A 125 -11.49 -7.57 -16.30
C ALA A 125 -10.21 -7.26 -15.49
N VAL A 126 -10.33 -6.56 -14.36
CA VAL A 126 -9.22 -6.31 -13.44
C VAL A 126 -8.68 -7.63 -12.88
N LEU A 127 -9.55 -8.49 -12.38
CA LEU A 127 -9.18 -9.82 -11.88
C LEU A 127 -8.46 -10.66 -12.95
N ALA A 128 -8.95 -10.64 -14.20
CA ALA A 128 -8.32 -11.34 -15.31
C ALA A 128 -6.93 -10.77 -15.63
N SER A 129 -6.77 -9.44 -15.66
CA SER A 129 -5.50 -8.78 -15.87
C SER A 129 -4.47 -9.12 -14.79
N VAL A 130 -4.88 -9.14 -13.52
CA VAL A 130 -4.01 -9.55 -12.41
C VAL A 130 -3.61 -11.02 -12.56
N LYS A 131 -4.58 -11.92 -12.74
CA LYS A 131 -4.32 -13.37 -12.84
C LYS A 131 -3.45 -13.76 -14.03
N SER A 132 -3.57 -13.06 -15.16
CA SER A 132 -2.75 -13.35 -16.35
C SER A 132 -1.28 -13.00 -16.17
N LYS A 133 -0.96 -11.94 -15.40
CA LYS A 133 0.42 -11.45 -15.21
C LYS A 133 1.06 -11.91 -13.90
N TYR A 134 0.24 -12.23 -12.90
CA TYR A 134 0.65 -12.47 -11.51
C TYR A 134 -0.06 -13.70 -10.92
N SER A 135 -0.17 -14.77 -11.71
CA SER A 135 -0.89 -16.00 -11.34
C SER A 135 -0.37 -16.68 -10.06
N ASP A 136 0.90 -16.45 -9.72
CA ASP A 136 1.58 -16.96 -8.54
C ASP A 136 1.66 -15.97 -7.36
N TRP A 137 0.96 -14.82 -7.47
CA TRP A 137 0.79 -13.84 -6.40
C TRP A 137 -0.62 -13.92 -5.82
N LYS A 138 -0.74 -13.67 -4.51
CA LYS A 138 -2.02 -13.58 -3.81
C LYS A 138 -2.47 -12.12 -3.78
N ILE A 139 -3.71 -11.86 -4.16
CA ILE A 139 -4.38 -10.57 -3.87
C ILE A 139 -4.67 -10.54 -2.37
N VAL A 140 -4.19 -9.51 -1.67
CA VAL A 140 -4.36 -9.35 -0.22
C VAL A 140 -5.34 -8.24 0.13
N GLU A 141 -5.47 -7.23 -0.72
CA GLU A 141 -6.29 -6.03 -0.50
C GLU A 141 -6.70 -5.46 -1.85
N ALA A 142 -7.81 -4.72 -1.86
CA ALA A 142 -8.31 -4.07 -3.06
C ALA A 142 -9.10 -2.81 -2.68
N ASP A 143 -8.83 -1.73 -3.38
CA ASP A 143 -9.44 -0.43 -3.13
C ASP A 143 -10.12 0.08 -4.39
N LYS A 144 -11.18 0.86 -4.20
CA LYS A 144 -11.86 1.58 -5.26
C LYS A 144 -11.75 3.07 -5.00
N THR A 145 -11.12 3.78 -5.92
CA THR A 145 -11.04 5.24 -5.91
C THR A 145 -11.88 5.80 -7.04
N GLU A 146 -12.74 6.76 -6.71
CA GLU A 146 -13.53 7.53 -7.67
C GLU A 146 -13.01 8.96 -7.65
N SER A 147 -12.60 9.51 -8.80
CA SER A 147 -12.07 10.88 -8.89
C SER A 147 -12.57 11.61 -10.14
N LEU A 148 -12.58 12.94 -10.11
CA LEU A 148 -12.90 13.75 -11.29
C LEU A 148 -11.86 13.59 -12.41
N LYS A 149 -10.59 13.43 -12.05
CA LYS A 149 -9.47 13.46 -13.00
C LYS A 149 -9.24 12.11 -13.70
N HIS A 150 -9.41 11.02 -12.97
CA HIS A 150 -9.05 9.69 -13.45
C HIS A 150 -10.24 8.73 -13.59
N GLY A 151 -11.44 9.16 -13.19
CA GLY A 151 -12.62 8.31 -13.13
C GLY A 151 -12.50 7.27 -12.02
N THR A 152 -13.01 6.07 -12.27
CA THR A 152 -12.88 4.96 -11.33
C THR A 152 -11.60 4.17 -11.56
N ILE A 153 -10.79 4.07 -10.50
CA ILE A 153 -9.59 3.25 -10.41
C ILE A 153 -9.81 2.14 -9.40
N TYR A 154 -9.26 0.98 -9.69
CA TYR A 154 -9.15 -0.15 -8.77
C TYR A 154 -7.68 -0.40 -8.47
N GLU A 155 -7.30 -0.25 -7.21
CA GLU A 155 -5.98 -0.64 -6.74
C GLU A 155 -6.04 -2.07 -6.22
N VAL A 156 -5.01 -2.86 -6.55
CA VAL A 156 -4.92 -4.27 -6.15
C VAL A 156 -3.55 -4.54 -5.55
N ASP A 157 -3.57 -4.88 -4.27
CA ASP A 157 -2.37 -5.14 -3.50
C ASP A 157 -2.04 -6.64 -3.55
N LEU A 158 -0.86 -6.97 -4.05
CA LEU A 158 -0.39 -8.34 -4.30
C LEU A 158 0.74 -8.73 -3.35
N LYS A 159 0.76 -10.00 -2.94
CA LYS A 159 1.83 -10.57 -2.12
C LYS A 159 2.31 -11.92 -2.65
N LYS A 160 3.64 -12.09 -2.70
CA LYS A 160 4.31 -13.36 -2.99
C LYS A 160 5.47 -13.56 -2.01
N GLY A 161 5.25 -14.39 -1.00
CA GLY A 161 6.20 -14.56 0.11
C GLY A 161 6.40 -13.25 0.86
N MET A 162 7.65 -12.76 0.91
CA MET A 162 8.00 -11.46 1.49
C MET A 162 7.84 -10.29 0.50
N LYS A 163 7.56 -10.54 -0.78
CA LYS A 163 7.42 -9.46 -1.78
C LYS A 163 5.97 -8.96 -1.80
N SER A 164 5.79 -7.64 -1.88
CA SER A 164 4.51 -7.00 -2.15
C SER A 164 4.59 -6.09 -3.38
N LYS A 165 3.43 -5.84 -3.99
CA LYS A 165 3.30 -4.96 -5.15
C LYS A 165 1.86 -4.45 -5.22
N SER A 166 1.69 -3.14 -5.29
CA SER A 166 0.40 -2.52 -5.62
C SER A 166 0.31 -2.27 -7.13
N LEU A 167 -0.91 -2.33 -7.68
CA LEU A 167 -1.21 -2.13 -9.08
C LEU A 167 -2.55 -1.40 -9.24
N ALA A 168 -2.54 -0.29 -9.96
CA ALA A 168 -3.76 0.44 -10.32
C ALA A 168 -4.29 0.02 -11.70
N PHE A 169 -5.61 -0.14 -11.79
CA PHE A 169 -6.31 -0.51 -13.01
C PHE A 169 -7.53 0.38 -13.26
N LYS A 170 -7.82 0.63 -14.53
CA LYS A 170 -9.16 1.06 -14.95
C LYS A 170 -10.13 -0.11 -14.86
N GLU A 171 -11.43 0.19 -14.82
CA GLU A 171 -12.49 -0.82 -14.76
C GLU A 171 -12.40 -1.88 -15.87
N ASN A 172 -11.93 -1.51 -17.06
CA ASN A 172 -11.73 -2.42 -18.18
C ASN A 172 -10.48 -3.34 -18.05
N GLY A 173 -9.79 -3.31 -16.91
CA GLY A 173 -8.61 -4.13 -16.64
C GLY A 173 -7.31 -3.59 -17.24
N MET A 174 -7.30 -2.41 -17.87
CA MET A 174 -6.07 -1.77 -18.31
C MET A 174 -5.30 -1.25 -17.10
N SER A 175 -4.04 -1.68 -16.97
CA SER A 175 -3.14 -1.14 -15.94
C SER A 175 -2.83 0.32 -16.22
N ILE A 176 -2.99 1.16 -15.22
CA ILE A 176 -2.49 2.53 -15.22
C ILE A 176 -1.03 2.39 -14.80
N LYS A 177 -0.10 2.40 -15.76
CA LYS A 177 1.33 2.37 -15.44
C LYS A 177 1.65 3.61 -14.62
N GLU A 178 2.26 3.41 -13.46
CA GLU A 178 3.17 4.39 -12.85
C GLU A 178 4.48 4.45 -13.64
#